data_AF-A0A401GM47-F1
#
_entry.id   AF-A0A401GM47-F1
#
_cell.length_a   1.000
_cell.length_b   1.000
_cell.length_c   1.000
_cell.angle_alpha   90.00
_cell.angle_beta   90.00
_cell.angle_gamma   90.00
#
_symmetry.space_group_name_H-M   'P 1'
#
loop_
_entity.id
_entity.type
_entity.pdbx_description
1 polymer ?
#
loop_
_entity_poly.entity_id
_entity_poly.type
_entity_poly.pdbx_seq_one_letter_code
_entity_poly.pdbx_strand_id
1 'polypeptide(L)'
;MEYAQRDFPLKFRPVIAQTPDLGLWTHPYAFRPPNHTWSSKVLQQMVIQIHGFQWNQLVTQGQERYYETWQEDSGWDAKAGLAREEVSARMAVWQCSFEAARGDTIGDLYLEWGAKIICCLTKELDVRLGGLSVYDEAHRNVDLPFQRLNMR
;
A
#
# COMPACT_ATOMS: atom_id res chain seq x y z
N MET A 1 39.16 -29.93 -11.83
CA MET A 1 38.65 -28.59 -12.18
C MET A 1 37.91 -28.10 -10.94
N GLU A 2 38.63 -27.49 -10.00
CA GLU A 2 38.11 -27.04 -8.71
C GLU A 2 37.46 -25.67 -8.87
N TYR A 3 36.14 -25.58 -8.69
CA TYR A 3 35.46 -24.30 -8.61
C TYR A 3 35.66 -23.72 -7.21
N ALA A 4 36.21 -22.51 -7.14
CA ALA A 4 36.36 -21.77 -5.90
C ALA A 4 34.98 -21.53 -5.26
N GLN A 5 34.66 -22.28 -4.21
CA GLN A 5 33.64 -21.91 -3.22
C GLN A 5 34.17 -20.72 -2.42
N ARG A 6 34.15 -19.53 -3.02
CA ARG A 6 34.19 -18.31 -2.23
C ARG A 6 32.78 -18.04 -1.77
N ASP A 7 32.52 -18.33 -0.51
CA ASP A 7 31.44 -17.69 0.22
C ASP A 7 31.63 -16.18 0.03
N PHE A 8 30.78 -15.58 -0.80
CA PHE A 8 30.62 -14.15 -0.80
C PHE A 8 29.76 -13.84 0.42
N PRO A 9 30.32 -13.32 1.52
CA PRO A 9 29.47 -12.80 2.58
C PRO A 9 28.70 -11.64 1.95
N LEU A 10 27.43 -11.89 1.60
CA LEU A 10 26.45 -10.86 1.38
C LEU A 10 26.31 -10.15 2.73
N LYS A 11 27.18 -9.15 2.94
CA LYS A 11 27.02 -8.18 4.01
C LYS A 11 25.82 -7.34 3.63
N PHE A 12 24.62 -7.84 3.92
CA PHE A 12 23.46 -7.01 4.11
C PHE A 12 23.81 -6.08 5.26
N ARG A 13 24.33 -4.89 4.95
CA ARG A 13 24.30 -3.81 5.92
C ARG A 13 22.80 -3.66 6.26
N PRO A 14 22.41 -3.71 7.54
CA PRO A 14 21.04 -3.43 7.93
C PRO A 14 20.86 -1.93 7.70
N VAL A 15 20.52 -1.56 6.47
CA VAL A 15 20.15 -0.21 6.12
C VAL A 15 18.73 -0.05 6.65
N ILE A 16 18.68 0.32 7.93
CA ILE A 16 17.56 0.90 8.67
C ILE A 16 16.45 -0.11 9.05
N ALA A 17 16.40 -0.45 10.35
CA ALA A 17 15.34 -1.23 11.00
C ALA A 17 14.01 -0.44 11.16
N GLN A 18 13.69 0.46 10.22
CA GLN A 18 12.43 1.20 10.22
C GLN A 18 11.62 0.72 9.01
N THR A 19 10.44 0.16 9.30
CA THR A 19 9.51 -0.32 8.29
C THR A 19 9.16 0.81 7.32
N PRO A 20 9.27 0.62 5.99
CA PRO A 20 8.91 1.63 4.98
C PRO A 20 7.39 1.86 4.84
N ASP A 21 6.63 1.59 5.90
CA ASP A 21 5.17 1.64 6.00
C ASP A 21 4.64 3.08 5.89
N LEU A 22 5.41 4.09 6.29
CA LEU A 22 4.98 5.50 6.40
C LEU A 22 3.71 5.69 7.29
N GLY A 23 3.28 4.63 7.98
CA GLY A 23 2.05 4.55 8.76
C GLY A 23 0.77 4.48 7.91
N LEU A 24 0.89 3.93 6.69
CA LEU A 24 -0.22 3.79 5.75
C LEU A 24 -1.02 2.50 5.94
N TRP A 25 -0.46 1.43 6.49
CA TRP A 25 -1.13 0.12 6.49
C TRP A 25 -1.78 -0.27 7.82
N THR A 26 -1.38 0.35 8.93
CA THR A 26 -1.82 -0.05 10.27
C THR A 26 -2.70 1.02 10.90
N HIS A 27 -3.90 0.63 11.35
CA HIS A 27 -4.76 1.49 12.18
C HIS A 27 -4.17 1.67 13.60
N PRO A 28 -4.19 2.87 14.20
CA PRO A 28 -4.65 4.12 13.61
C PRO A 28 -3.67 4.65 12.56
N TYR A 29 -4.20 5.02 11.39
CA TYR A 29 -3.42 5.58 10.30
C TYR A 29 -2.82 6.91 10.74
N ALA A 30 -1.53 7.10 10.47
CA ALA A 30 -0.84 8.33 10.81
C ALA A 30 0.39 8.48 9.93
N PHE A 31 0.67 9.69 9.46
CA PHE A 31 1.94 9.95 8.81
C PHE A 31 3.09 9.71 9.80
N ARG A 32 3.97 8.75 9.48
CA ARG A 32 5.16 8.44 10.29
C ARG A 32 6.42 8.73 9.47
N PRO A 33 6.94 9.96 9.48
CA PRO A 33 8.20 10.25 8.83
C PRO A 33 9.35 9.52 9.55
N PRO A 34 10.35 9.02 8.82
CA PRO A 34 11.56 8.47 9.41
C PRO A 34 12.33 9.57 10.17
N ASN A 35 12.81 9.26 11.38
CA ASN A 35 13.46 10.22 12.30
C ASN A 35 14.88 10.66 11.88
N HIS A 36 15.24 10.58 10.61
CA HIS A 36 16.63 10.67 10.18
C HIS A 36 16.84 11.65 9.03
N THR A 37 17.83 12.51 9.18
CA THR A 37 18.40 13.31 8.08
C THR A 37 19.21 12.40 7.17
N TRP A 38 18.60 11.90 6.10
CA TRP A 38 19.28 11.07 5.11
C TRP A 38 20.08 11.91 4.11
N SER A 39 21.22 11.37 3.67
CA SER A 39 21.90 11.93 2.50
C SER A 39 21.05 11.70 1.24
N SER A 40 21.20 12.55 0.22
CA SER A 40 20.44 12.44 -1.03
C SER A 40 20.53 11.03 -1.67
N LYS A 41 21.72 10.40 -1.62
CA LYS A 41 21.91 9.03 -2.14
C LYS A 41 21.12 7.97 -1.35
N VAL A 42 21.07 8.10 -0.01
CA VAL A 42 20.30 7.19 0.84
C VAL A 42 18.80 7.42 0.61
N LEU A 43 18.38 8.68 0.48
CA LEU A 43 17.00 9.05 0.19
C LEU A 43 16.52 8.43 -1.13
N GLN A 44 17.31 8.51 -2.20
CA GLN A 44 16.96 7.88 -3.49
C GLN A 44 16.80 6.37 -3.40
N GLN A 45 17.69 5.68 -2.69
CA GLN A 45 17.57 4.24 -2.47
C GLN A 45 16.33 3.90 -1.64
N MET A 46 16.03 4.73 -0.63
CA MET A 46 14.84 4.55 0.20
C MET A 46 13.55 4.79 -0.55
N VAL A 47 13.48 5.78 -1.44
CA VAL A 47 12.32 6.02 -2.32
C VAL A 47 11.95 4.76 -3.10
N ILE A 48 12.95 4.08 -3.70
CA ILE A 48 12.74 2.83 -4.44
C ILE A 48 12.20 1.72 -3.52
N GLN A 49 12.79 1.57 -2.33
CA GLN A 49 12.34 0.57 -1.36
C GLN A 49 10.93 0.84 -0.84
N ILE A 50 10.60 2.10 -0.59
CA ILE A 50 9.25 2.54 -0.19
C ILE A 50 8.26 2.20 -1.30
N HIS A 51 8.50 2.59 -2.56
CA HIS A 51 7.59 2.22 -3.65
C HIS A 51 7.38 0.71 -3.77
N GLY A 52 8.46 -0.07 -3.70
CA GLY A 52 8.37 -1.53 -3.77
C GLY A 52 7.56 -2.13 -2.62
N PHE A 53 7.80 -1.66 -1.39
CA PHE A 53 7.03 -2.11 -0.22
C PHE A 53 5.55 -1.72 -0.31
N GLN A 54 5.26 -0.46 -0.62
CA GLN A 54 3.90 0.07 -0.69
C GLN A 54 3.10 -0.62 -1.80
N TRP A 55 3.74 -0.91 -2.94
CA TRP A 55 3.14 -1.71 -4.00
C TRP A 55 2.82 -3.12 -3.54
N ASN A 56 3.79 -3.82 -2.96
CA ASN A 56 3.61 -5.20 -2.50
C ASN A 56 2.48 -5.27 -1.46
N GLN A 57 2.45 -4.34 -0.50
CA GLN A 57 1.38 -4.30 0.49
C GLN A 57 0.01 -4.02 -0.12
N LEU A 58 -0.09 -3.11 -1.09
CA LEU A 58 -1.35 -2.86 -1.81
C LEU A 58 -1.88 -4.13 -2.49
N VAL A 59 -0.99 -4.86 -3.16
CA VAL A 59 -1.36 -6.10 -3.85
C VAL A 59 -1.74 -7.19 -2.84
N THR A 60 -0.93 -7.41 -1.82
CA THR A 60 -1.19 -8.41 -0.77
C THR A 60 -2.52 -8.14 -0.06
N GLN A 61 -2.75 -6.91 0.40
CA GLN A 61 -4.00 -6.53 1.05
C GLN A 61 -5.21 -6.64 0.11
N GLY A 62 -5.04 -6.32 -1.18
CA GLY A 62 -6.08 -6.52 -2.19
C GLY A 62 -6.43 -8.00 -2.40
N GLN A 63 -5.42 -8.88 -2.44
CA GLN A 63 -5.62 -10.32 -2.54
C GLN A 63 -6.29 -10.90 -1.29
N GLU A 64 -5.82 -10.51 -0.10
CA GLU A 64 -6.42 -10.91 1.18
C GLU A 64 -7.91 -10.50 1.21
N ARG A 65 -8.23 -9.25 0.88
CA ARG A 65 -9.63 -8.80 0.81
C ARG A 65 -10.43 -9.61 -0.20
N TYR A 66 -9.90 -9.83 -1.41
CA TYR A 66 -10.56 -10.63 -2.42
C TYR A 66 -10.93 -12.00 -1.86
N TYR A 67 -9.94 -12.80 -1.45
CA TYR A 67 -10.14 -14.20 -1.06
C TYR A 67 -10.83 -14.40 0.28
N GLU A 68 -10.57 -13.54 1.27
CA GLU A 68 -10.99 -13.79 2.66
C GLU A 68 -12.24 -13.01 3.04
N THR A 69 -12.47 -11.85 2.42
CA THR A 69 -13.54 -10.95 2.86
C THR A 69 -14.65 -10.80 1.80
N TRP A 70 -14.30 -10.71 0.51
CA TRP A 70 -15.21 -10.26 -0.53
C TRP A 70 -15.83 -11.39 -1.37
N GLN A 71 -15.27 -12.60 -1.31
CA GLN A 71 -15.76 -13.82 -1.97
C GLN A 71 -17.13 -14.33 -1.46
N GLU A 72 -17.69 -13.72 -0.41
CA GLU A 72 -18.98 -14.13 0.16
C GLU A 72 -19.92 -12.94 0.32
N ASP A 73 -21.20 -13.12 -0.04
CA ASP A 73 -22.27 -12.14 0.23
C ASP A 73 -22.72 -12.12 1.71
N SER A 74 -22.30 -13.12 2.49
CA SER A 74 -22.57 -13.19 3.92
C SER A 74 -22.07 -11.92 4.62
N GLY A 75 -22.97 -11.23 5.31
CA GLY A 75 -22.64 -10.00 6.04
C GLY A 75 -22.14 -8.85 5.16
N TRP A 76 -22.53 -8.81 3.88
CA TRP A 76 -22.12 -7.77 2.93
C TRP A 76 -22.28 -6.35 3.48
N ASP A 77 -23.44 -6.00 4.04
CA ASP A 77 -23.69 -4.65 4.54
C ASP A 77 -22.72 -4.24 5.67
N ALA A 78 -22.38 -5.19 6.55
CA ALA A 78 -21.41 -4.95 7.62
C ALA A 78 -19.99 -4.78 7.06
N LYS A 79 -19.58 -5.66 6.13
CA LYS A 79 -18.27 -5.58 5.45
C LYS A 79 -18.12 -4.28 4.66
N ALA A 80 -19.16 -3.88 3.91
CA ALA A 80 -19.21 -2.63 3.18
C ALA A 80 -19.21 -1.41 4.12
N GLY A 81 -19.88 -1.50 5.27
CA GLY A 81 -19.80 -0.50 6.33
C GLY A 81 -18.37 -0.27 6.82
N LEU A 82 -17.69 -1.36 7.21
CA LEU A 82 -16.30 -1.31 7.66
C LEU A 82 -15.35 -0.77 6.59
N ALA A 83 -15.54 -1.15 5.32
CA ALA A 83 -14.73 -0.63 4.22
C ALA A 83 -14.94 0.89 4.01
N ARG A 84 -16.17 1.39 4.14
CA ARG A 84 -16.46 2.84 4.07
C ARG A 84 -15.86 3.60 5.26
N GLU A 85 -15.91 3.02 6.45
CA GLU A 85 -15.27 3.57 7.65
C GLU A 85 -13.75 3.65 7.46
N GLU A 86 -13.13 2.60 6.92
CA GLU A 86 -11.70 2.59 6.61
C GLU A 86 -11.32 3.69 5.61
N VAL A 87 -12.05 3.80 4.49
CA VAL A 87 -11.82 4.86 3.48
C VAL A 87 -11.94 6.24 4.13
N SER A 88 -12.97 6.44 4.95
CA SER A 88 -13.21 7.72 5.63
C SER A 88 -12.09 8.06 6.62
N ALA A 89 -11.64 7.09 7.41
CA ALA A 89 -10.55 7.26 8.37
C ALA A 89 -9.23 7.60 7.66
N ARG A 90 -8.89 6.87 6.59
CA ARG A 90 -7.68 7.14 5.78
C ARG A 90 -7.74 8.53 5.15
N MET A 91 -8.90 8.91 4.60
CA MET A 91 -9.10 10.21 3.97
C MET A 91 -8.95 11.36 4.98
N ALA A 92 -9.54 11.23 6.17
CA ALA A 92 -9.40 12.23 7.23
C ALA A 92 -7.94 12.43 7.64
N VAL A 93 -7.21 11.33 7.87
CA VAL A 93 -5.79 11.39 8.25
C VAL A 93 -4.93 11.99 7.12
N TRP A 94 -5.19 11.59 5.87
CA TRP A 94 -4.50 12.13 4.70
C TRP A 94 -4.71 13.63 4.56
N GLN A 95 -5.95 14.12 4.72
CA GLN A 95 -6.26 15.55 4.68
C GLN A 95 -5.59 16.32 5.83
N CYS A 96 -5.65 15.81 7.06
CA CYS A 96 -5.00 16.44 8.21
C CYS A 96 -3.48 16.51 8.08
N SER A 97 -2.87 15.54 7.38
CA SER A 97 -1.42 15.46 7.20
C SER A 97 -0.92 16.22 5.97
N PHE A 98 -1.81 16.70 5.10
CA PHE A 98 -1.47 17.27 3.79
C PHE A 98 -0.47 18.42 3.87
N GLU A 99 -0.78 19.44 4.67
CA GLU A 99 0.06 20.63 4.81
C GLU A 99 1.40 20.34 5.49
N ALA A 100 1.43 19.38 6.42
CA ALA A 100 2.63 19.02 7.16
C ALA A 100 3.58 18.10 6.37
N ALA A 101 3.04 17.29 5.45
CA ALA A 101 3.79 16.35 4.64
C ALA A 101 4.28 16.95 3.31
N ARG A 102 3.52 17.86 2.69
CA ARG A 102 3.84 18.35 1.34
C ARG A 102 5.19 19.08 1.29
N GLY A 103 5.93 18.87 0.19
CA GLY A 103 7.19 19.57 -0.07
C GLY A 103 8.43 18.93 0.58
N ASP A 104 8.23 17.90 1.40
CA ASP A 104 9.28 16.95 1.78
C ASP A 104 9.19 15.69 0.89
N THR A 105 10.32 15.13 0.46
CA THR A 105 10.32 13.96 -0.43
C THR A 105 9.58 12.74 0.16
N ILE A 106 9.70 12.50 1.47
CA ILE A 106 9.02 11.37 2.12
C ILE A 106 7.56 11.72 2.39
N GLY A 107 7.27 12.96 2.74
CA GLY A 107 5.91 13.43 2.86
C GLY A 107 5.14 13.38 1.54
N ASP A 108 5.75 13.76 0.41
CA ASP A 108 5.16 13.66 -0.92
C ASP A 108 4.88 12.20 -1.30
N LEU A 109 5.78 11.26 -0.96
CA LEU A 109 5.54 9.83 -1.12
C LEU A 109 4.40 9.32 -0.26
N TYR A 110 4.30 9.76 1.00
CA TYR A 110 3.19 9.45 1.87
C TYR A 110 1.86 9.92 1.27
N LEU A 111 1.82 11.16 0.75
CA LEU A 111 0.62 11.72 0.14
C LEU A 111 0.24 10.98 -1.15
N GLU A 112 1.21 10.66 -2.01
CA GLU A 112 1.01 9.90 -3.24
C GLU A 112 0.41 8.52 -2.93
N TRP A 113 1.06 7.75 -2.05
CA TRP A 113 0.60 6.41 -1.73
C TRP A 113 -0.70 6.41 -0.93
N GLY A 114 -0.88 7.35 -0.01
CA GLY A 114 -2.15 7.52 0.70
C GLY A 114 -3.32 7.74 -0.26
N ALA A 115 -3.15 8.64 -1.26
CA ALA A 115 -4.16 8.86 -2.28
C ALA A 115 -4.41 7.60 -3.14
N LYS A 116 -3.34 6.90 -3.55
CA LYS A 116 -3.45 5.64 -4.29
C LYS A 116 -4.24 4.57 -3.54
N ILE A 117 -3.96 4.39 -2.25
CA ILE A 117 -4.67 3.40 -1.40
C ILE A 117 -6.15 3.78 -1.26
N ILE A 118 -6.46 5.04 -0.97
CA ILE A 118 -7.84 5.54 -0.86
C ILE A 118 -8.60 5.31 -2.17
N CYS A 119 -8.00 5.69 -3.31
CA CYS A 119 -8.57 5.46 -4.63
C CYS A 119 -8.78 3.98 -4.93
N CYS A 120 -7.82 3.13 -4.54
CA CYS A 120 -7.91 1.68 -4.73
C CYS A 120 -9.10 1.11 -3.96
N LEU A 121 -9.20 1.38 -2.67
CA LEU A 121 -10.28 0.89 -1.81
C LEU A 121 -11.65 1.38 -2.27
N THR A 122 -11.74 2.65 -2.66
CA THR A 122 -13.00 3.25 -3.16
C THR A 122 -13.46 2.57 -4.45
N LYS A 123 -12.56 2.42 -5.43
CA LYS A 123 -12.88 1.75 -6.69
C LYS A 123 -13.21 0.28 -6.51
N GLU A 124 -12.51 -0.41 -5.62
CA GLU A 124 -12.79 -1.80 -5.28
C GLU A 124 -14.23 -1.90 -4.78
N LEU A 125 -14.60 -1.05 -3.81
CA LEU A 125 -15.95 -1.00 -3.23
C LEU A 125 -17.02 -0.72 -4.27
N ASP A 126 -16.77 0.22 -5.19
CA ASP A 126 -17.69 0.52 -6.30
C ASP A 126 -17.92 -0.70 -7.20
N VAL A 127 -16.87 -1.46 -7.54
CA VAL A 127 -17.00 -2.69 -8.33
C VAL A 127 -17.83 -3.72 -7.57
N ARG A 128 -17.58 -3.93 -6.28
CA ARG A 128 -18.30 -4.93 -5.49
C ARG A 128 -19.74 -4.55 -5.17
N LEU A 129 -20.08 -3.26 -5.15
CA LEU A 129 -21.47 -2.77 -5.13
C LEU A 129 -22.26 -3.23 -6.37
N GLY A 130 -21.59 -3.53 -7.48
CA GLY A 130 -22.18 -4.19 -8.65
C GLY A 130 -22.55 -5.65 -8.44
N GLY A 131 -22.19 -6.25 -7.30
CA GLY A 131 -22.46 -7.65 -6.95
C GLY A 131 -21.23 -8.55 -7.05
N LEU A 132 -21.32 -9.74 -6.43
CA LEU A 132 -20.20 -10.69 -6.37
C LEU A 132 -19.74 -11.14 -7.77
N SER A 133 -20.66 -11.44 -8.67
CA SER A 133 -20.33 -11.86 -10.05
C SER A 133 -19.53 -10.79 -10.80
N VAL A 134 -19.87 -9.51 -10.63
CA VAL A 134 -19.15 -8.39 -11.28
C VAL A 134 -17.75 -8.27 -10.71
N TYR A 135 -17.61 -8.45 -9.39
CA TYR A 135 -16.32 -8.42 -8.72
C TYR A 135 -15.39 -9.58 -9.14
N ASP A 136 -15.92 -10.80 -9.24
CA ASP A 136 -15.18 -11.97 -9.70
C ASP A 136 -14.77 -11.87 -11.17
N GLU A 137 -15.66 -11.34 -12.02
CA GLU A 137 -15.33 -11.07 -13.42
C GLU A 137 -14.21 -10.04 -13.54
N ALA A 138 -14.29 -8.93 -12.79
CA ALA A 138 -13.24 -7.92 -12.77
C ALA A 138 -11.90 -8.50 -12.30
N HIS A 139 -11.88 -9.37 -11.29
CA HIS A 139 -10.64 -10.02 -10.85
C HIS A 139 -10.04 -10.93 -11.92
N ARG A 140 -10.87 -11.75 -12.59
CA ARG A 140 -10.43 -12.65 -13.67
C ARG A 140 -9.87 -11.88 -14.86
N ASN A 141 -10.45 -10.73 -15.18
CA ASN A 141 -10.00 -9.87 -16.27
C ASN A 141 -8.82 -8.96 -15.88
N VAL A 142 -8.30 -9.08 -14.65
CA VAL A 142 -7.22 -8.24 -14.12
C VAL A 142 -7.63 -6.77 -14.08
N ASP A 143 -8.90 -6.49 -13.82
CA ASP A 143 -9.53 -5.16 -13.82
C ASP A 143 -9.68 -4.55 -12.42
N LEU A 144 -9.40 -5.29 -11.35
CA LEU A 144 -9.46 -4.72 -10.00
C LEU A 144 -8.36 -3.68 -9.81
N PRO A 145 -8.63 -2.63 -9.00
CA PRO A 145 -7.71 -1.52 -8.86
C PRO A 145 -6.34 -1.94 -8.32
N PHE A 146 -6.26 -2.89 -7.37
CA PHE A 146 -4.98 -3.39 -6.86
C PHE A 146 -4.18 -4.19 -7.91
N GLN A 147 -4.83 -4.67 -8.98
CA GLN A 147 -4.16 -5.34 -10.10
C GLN A 147 -3.61 -4.34 -11.13
N ARG A 148 -4.27 -3.17 -11.32
CA ARG A 148 -3.94 -2.21 -12.40
C ARG A 148 -3.27 -0.91 -11.96
N LEU A 149 -3.27 -0.56 -10.67
CA LEU A 149 -2.96 0.81 -10.22
C LEU A 149 -1.61 1.38 -10.69
N ASN A 150 -0.62 0.54 -11.03
CA ASN A 150 0.68 0.96 -11.57
C ASN A 150 1.04 0.28 -12.91
N MET A 151 0.09 -0.37 -13.59
CA MET A 151 0.29 -0.82 -14.97
C MET A 151 0.07 0.38 -15.90
N ARG A 152 1.15 1.10 -16.22
CA ARG A 152 1.18 2.05 -17.34
C ARG A 152 1.55 1.34 -18.63
#